data_AF-A0A4Y4D2K9-F1
#
_entry.id   AF-A0A4Y4D2K9-F1
#
_cell.length_a   1.000
_cell.length_b   1.000
_cell.length_c   1.000
_cell.angle_alpha   90.00
_cell.angle_beta   90.00
_cell.angle_gamma   90.00
#
_symmetry.space_group_name_H-M   'P 1'
#
loop_
_entity.id
_entity.type
_entity.pdbx_description
1 polymer ?
#
loop_
_entity_poly.entity_id
_entity_poly.type
_entity_poly.pdbx_seq_one_letter_code
_entity_poly.pdbx_strand_id
1 'polypeptide(L)'
;MGTMPWRRQGSGSGAGSLCAFHPRILESLPMTQNVISIDIPAELLAKLDAALDAIEAVTDIFEPISEEQMRALAKMGDRLEPFCRLAAAVLPQYPQALPPSFSVAELQRDLAAFDALRPRVHRLAKALEKSQDTLTALGSDVYAGARDGYTLMKAHGESDGLDLLRASLPDRSPRLRLDKPDPAA
;
A
#
# COMPACT_ATOMS: atom_id res chain seq x y z
N MET A 1 -44.26 54.07 15.51
CA MET A 1 -45.73 53.87 15.46
C MET A 1 -45.94 52.40 15.17
N GLY A 2 -45.96 51.53 16.19
CA GLY A 2 -47.16 51.19 16.99
C GLY A 2 -47.78 49.94 16.35
N THR A 3 -48.15 48.83 17.00
CA THR A 3 -48.40 48.46 18.39
C THR A 3 -48.63 46.93 18.38
N MET A 4 -47.99 46.14 19.23
CA MET A 4 -48.62 44.92 19.81
C MET A 4 -49.67 45.37 20.86
N PRO A 5 -50.61 44.57 21.43
CA PRO A 5 -50.56 43.12 21.73
C PRO A 5 -51.96 42.39 21.75
N TRP A 6 -52.04 41.26 22.49
CA TRP A 6 -53.20 40.45 22.96
C TRP A 6 -53.44 39.13 22.19
N ARG A 7 -53.77 37.97 22.78
CA ARG A 7 -53.86 37.46 24.17
C ARG A 7 -53.93 35.91 24.11
N ARG A 8 -53.49 35.28 25.18
CA ARG A 8 -53.43 33.84 25.56
C ARG A 8 -54.82 33.20 25.84
N GLN A 9 -55.07 31.95 25.43
CA GLN A 9 -55.47 30.78 26.27
C GLN A 9 -56.23 29.67 25.52
N GLY A 10 -55.94 28.42 25.92
CA GLY A 10 -56.60 27.16 25.55
C GLY A 10 -55.60 26.00 25.73
N SER A 11 -55.20 25.67 26.96
CA SER A 11 -55.68 24.53 27.77
C SER A 11 -55.91 23.24 26.97
N GLY A 12 -54.89 22.38 26.93
CA GLY A 12 -54.99 21.00 26.47
C GLY A 12 -54.05 20.14 27.31
N SER A 13 -54.62 19.52 28.33
CA SER A 13 -54.00 18.48 29.15
C SER A 13 -53.55 17.32 28.25
N GLY A 14 -52.25 17.01 28.27
CA GLY A 14 -51.67 15.88 27.56
C GLY A 14 -50.58 15.29 28.44
N ALA A 15 -50.97 14.27 29.19
CA ALA A 15 -50.11 13.51 30.08
C ALA A 15 -48.83 13.06 29.36
N GLY A 16 -47.71 13.10 30.09
CA GLY A 16 -46.46 12.56 29.62
C GLY A 16 -46.59 11.09 29.25
N SER A 17 -46.03 10.74 28.10
CA SER A 17 -45.54 9.40 27.83
C SER A 17 -44.11 9.54 27.33
N LEU A 18 -43.20 9.53 28.30
CA LEU A 18 -41.84 9.04 28.08
C LEU A 18 -41.93 7.57 27.64
N CYS A 19 -40.95 7.14 26.84
CA CYS A 19 -40.80 5.80 26.27
C CYS A 19 -41.72 5.56 25.04
N ALA A 20 -41.23 5.17 23.87
CA ALA A 20 -40.12 4.27 23.64
C ALA A 20 -39.28 4.74 22.44
N PHE A 21 -37.98 4.94 22.68
CA PHE A 21 -36.97 4.87 21.63
C PHE A 21 -37.01 3.43 21.12
N HIS A 22 -37.68 3.20 20.00
CA HIS A 22 -37.88 1.85 19.45
C HIS A 22 -36.51 1.29 19.04
N PRO A 23 -36.00 0.21 19.65
CA PRO A 23 -34.75 -0.41 19.23
C PRO A 23 -35.08 -1.36 18.09
N ARG A 24 -35.30 -0.83 16.88
CA ARG A 24 -35.64 -1.66 15.73
C ARG A 24 -35.11 -1.16 14.38
N ILE A 25 -33.93 -0.53 14.41
CA ILE A 25 -33.10 -0.33 13.21
C ILE A 25 -31.63 -0.63 13.59
N LEU A 26 -31.35 -1.90 13.88
CA LEU A 26 -29.99 -2.46 13.85
C LEU A 26 -30.03 -3.86 13.21
N GLU A 27 -30.88 -4.04 12.20
CA GLU A 27 -30.67 -5.11 11.23
C GLU A 27 -29.52 -4.67 10.32
N SER A 28 -28.33 -5.19 10.62
CA SER A 28 -27.08 -5.02 9.86
C SER A 28 -26.78 -3.57 9.46
N LEU A 29 -26.12 -2.80 10.32
CA LEU A 29 -25.29 -1.73 9.78
C LEU A 29 -24.08 -2.42 9.15
N PRO A 30 -23.97 -2.50 7.80
CA PRO A 30 -22.78 -3.03 7.19
C PRO A 30 -21.59 -2.17 7.64
N MET A 31 -20.41 -2.79 7.76
CA MET A 31 -19.16 -2.07 8.02
C MET A 31 -19.13 -0.79 7.17
N THR A 32 -18.77 0.34 7.78
CA THR A 32 -18.82 1.65 7.14
C THR A 32 -17.95 1.71 5.88
N GLN A 33 -17.00 0.79 5.74
CA GLN A 33 -16.19 0.60 4.55
C GLN A 33 -15.90 -0.88 4.30
N ASN A 34 -16.05 -1.30 3.03
CA ASN A 34 -15.67 -2.60 2.48
C ASN A 34 -15.25 -2.39 1.01
N VAL A 35 -13.98 -2.06 0.78
CA VAL A 35 -13.38 -1.71 -0.52
C VAL A 35 -13.07 -2.97 -1.34
N ILE A 36 -12.61 -4.06 -0.71
CA ILE A 36 -12.33 -5.33 -1.38
C ILE A 36 -12.91 -6.50 -0.59
N SER A 37 -13.78 -7.27 -1.25
CA SER A 37 -14.26 -8.57 -0.78
C SER A 37 -13.61 -9.67 -1.61
N ILE A 38 -12.54 -10.26 -1.10
CA ILE A 38 -11.80 -11.35 -1.74
C ILE A 38 -11.59 -12.48 -0.74
N ASP A 39 -11.83 -13.70 -1.19
CA ASP A 39 -11.38 -14.92 -0.51
C ASP A 39 -10.16 -15.45 -1.26
N ILE A 40 -9.08 -15.74 -0.52
CA ILE A 40 -7.81 -16.20 -1.09
C ILE A 40 -7.69 -17.68 -0.76
N PRO A 41 -8.03 -18.58 -1.71
CA PRO A 41 -8.01 -20.01 -1.43
C PRO A 41 -6.58 -20.50 -1.21
N ALA A 42 -6.43 -21.53 -0.39
CA ALA A 42 -5.12 -22.10 -0.06
C ALA A 42 -4.35 -22.56 -1.31
N GLU A 43 -5.04 -23.03 -2.36
CA GLU A 43 -4.39 -23.41 -3.61
C GLU A 43 -3.78 -22.21 -4.36
N LEU A 44 -4.33 -21.00 -4.18
CA LEU A 44 -3.77 -19.79 -4.79
C LEU A 44 -2.50 -19.34 -4.05
N LEU A 45 -2.49 -19.42 -2.72
CA LEU A 45 -1.31 -19.13 -1.90
C LEU A 45 -0.17 -20.09 -2.23
N ALA A 46 -0.44 -21.40 -2.29
CA ALA A 46 0.57 -22.39 -2.67
C ALA A 46 1.17 -22.14 -4.08
N LYS A 47 0.35 -21.66 -5.03
CA LYS A 47 0.85 -21.26 -6.36
C LYS A 47 1.71 -20.00 -6.32
N LEU A 48 1.37 -19.05 -5.45
CA LEU A 48 2.17 -17.83 -5.26
C LEU A 48 3.52 -18.18 -4.65
N ASP A 49 3.55 -19.00 -3.59
CA ASP A 49 4.79 -19.45 -2.94
C ASP A 49 5.71 -20.18 -3.93
N ALA A 50 5.16 -21.14 -4.69
CA ALA A 50 5.94 -21.84 -5.72
C ALA A 50 6.48 -20.91 -6.82
N ALA A 51 5.76 -19.82 -7.13
CA ALA A 51 6.24 -18.82 -8.08
C ALA A 51 7.36 -17.96 -7.49
N LEU A 52 7.30 -17.63 -6.20
CA LEU A 52 8.36 -16.92 -5.47
C LEU A 52 9.62 -17.78 -5.39
N ASP A 53 9.50 -19.05 -5.01
CA ASP A 53 10.62 -20.01 -4.99
C ASP A 53 11.34 -20.07 -6.35
N ALA A 54 10.56 -20.12 -7.43
CA ALA A 54 11.11 -20.12 -8.79
C ALA A 54 11.81 -18.81 -9.15
N ILE A 55 11.30 -17.66 -8.68
CA ILE A 55 11.94 -16.35 -8.87
C ILE A 55 13.26 -16.29 -8.08
N GLU A 56 13.25 -16.72 -6.83
CA GLU A 56 14.44 -16.73 -5.96
C GLU A 56 15.55 -17.59 -6.56
N ALA A 57 15.20 -18.80 -7.05
CA ALA A 57 16.14 -19.71 -7.69
C ALA A 57 16.81 -19.13 -8.94
N VAL A 58 16.09 -18.35 -9.77
CA VAL A 58 16.70 -17.72 -10.95
C VAL A 58 17.52 -16.47 -10.61
N THR A 59 17.31 -15.88 -9.44
CA THR A 59 18.04 -14.69 -8.99
C THR A 59 19.31 -14.99 -8.21
N ASP A 60 19.55 -16.26 -7.85
CA ASP A 60 20.71 -16.70 -7.06
C ASP A 60 22.07 -16.41 -7.75
N ILE A 61 22.07 -16.26 -9.07
CA ILE A 61 23.27 -15.90 -9.84
C ILE A 61 23.64 -14.41 -9.77
N PHE A 62 22.77 -13.56 -9.22
CA PHE A 62 23.03 -12.12 -9.13
C PHE A 62 23.85 -11.83 -7.87
N GLU A 63 25.00 -11.17 -8.06
CA GLU A 63 25.88 -10.80 -6.95
C GLU A 63 25.17 -9.84 -5.99
N PRO A 64 25.17 -10.09 -4.68
CA PRO A 64 24.64 -9.16 -3.70
C PRO A 64 25.48 -7.88 -3.70
N ILE A 65 24.82 -6.74 -3.87
CA ILE A 65 25.44 -5.42 -3.76
C ILE A 65 25.06 -4.83 -2.40
N SER A 66 26.05 -4.43 -1.60
CA SER A 66 25.79 -3.78 -0.31
C SER A 66 25.11 -2.43 -0.50
N GLU A 67 24.40 -1.93 0.51
CA GLU A 67 23.79 -0.60 0.43
C GLU A 67 24.81 0.52 0.19
N GLU A 68 26.00 0.41 0.79
CA GLU A 68 27.08 1.38 0.62
C GLU A 68 27.60 1.37 -0.82
N GLN A 69 27.80 0.19 -1.39
CA GLN A 69 28.18 0.02 -2.80
C GLN A 69 27.09 0.61 -3.69
N MET A 70 25.81 0.28 -3.44
CA MET A 70 24.68 0.77 -4.22
C MET A 70 24.58 2.30 -4.22
N ARG A 71 24.84 2.95 -3.08
CA ARG A 71 24.84 4.44 -2.97
C ARG A 71 26.00 5.07 -3.74
N ALA A 72 27.14 4.40 -3.82
CA ALA A 72 28.33 4.89 -4.50
C ALA A 72 28.27 4.72 -6.04
N LEU A 73 27.37 3.87 -6.57
CA LEU A 73 27.27 3.63 -8.01
C LEU A 73 26.77 4.87 -8.77
N ALA A 74 27.44 5.18 -9.89
CA ALA A 74 26.92 6.11 -10.87
C ALA A 74 25.70 5.49 -11.55
N LYS A 75 24.53 6.09 -11.32
CA LYS A 75 23.25 5.58 -11.84
C LYS A 75 23.01 6.15 -13.24
N MET A 76 22.72 5.27 -14.20
CA MET A 76 22.31 5.69 -15.55
C MET A 76 21.05 6.57 -15.45
N GLY A 77 19.98 6.04 -14.86
CA GLY A 77 18.69 6.73 -14.79
C GLY A 77 18.11 7.10 -16.15
N ASP A 78 16.85 7.54 -16.18
CA ASP A 78 16.15 7.83 -17.43
C ASP A 78 16.82 8.93 -18.26
N ARG A 79 17.47 9.88 -17.58
CA ARG A 79 18.13 11.02 -18.23
C ARG A 79 19.40 10.64 -18.98
N LEU A 80 20.23 9.73 -18.45
CA LEU A 80 21.50 9.35 -19.10
C LEU A 80 21.37 8.10 -19.96
N GLU A 81 20.25 7.38 -19.90
CA GLU A 81 20.05 6.20 -20.74
C GLU A 81 20.26 6.45 -22.24
N PRO A 82 19.67 7.51 -22.86
CA PRO A 82 19.90 7.77 -24.28
C PRO A 82 21.38 8.00 -24.61
N PHE A 83 22.10 8.66 -23.71
CA PHE A 83 23.54 8.88 -23.84
C PHE A 83 24.31 7.54 -23.78
N CYS A 84 24.03 6.69 -22.79
CA CYS A 84 24.71 5.39 -22.65
C CYS A 84 24.51 4.49 -23.88
N ARG A 85 23.29 4.47 -24.44
CA ARG A 85 22.99 3.73 -25.67
C ARG A 85 23.75 4.28 -26.87
N LEU A 86 23.77 5.59 -27.04
CA LEU A 86 24.53 6.24 -28.12
C LEU A 86 26.03 5.97 -27.96
N ALA A 87 26.57 6.07 -26.74
CA ALA A 87 27.97 5.77 -26.46
C ALA A 87 28.32 4.32 -26.85
N ALA A 88 27.51 3.34 -26.45
CA ALA A 88 27.74 1.93 -26.80
C ALA A 88 27.73 1.66 -28.33
N ALA A 89 27.02 2.49 -29.11
CA ALA A 89 26.97 2.41 -30.57
C ALA A 89 28.10 3.18 -31.28
N VAL A 90 28.55 4.30 -30.71
CA VAL A 90 29.53 5.21 -31.32
C VAL A 90 30.97 4.84 -30.96
N LEU A 91 31.25 4.49 -29.70
CA LEU A 91 32.60 4.15 -29.23
C LEU A 91 33.31 3.05 -30.05
N PRO A 92 32.66 1.98 -30.54
CA PRO A 92 33.31 0.98 -31.39
C PRO A 92 33.88 1.54 -32.71
N GLN A 93 33.38 2.69 -33.17
CA GLN A 93 33.79 3.32 -34.43
C GLN A 93 35.09 4.14 -34.26
N TYR A 94 35.48 4.44 -33.02
CA TYR A 94 36.66 5.24 -32.69
C TYR A 94 37.63 4.51 -31.74
N PRO A 95 38.09 3.28 -32.10
CA PRO A 95 38.94 2.49 -31.21
C PRO A 95 40.28 3.19 -30.89
N GLN A 96 40.82 3.99 -31.81
CA GLN A 96 42.06 4.75 -31.61
C GLN A 96 41.94 5.87 -30.56
N ALA A 97 40.73 6.32 -30.23
CA ALA A 97 40.49 7.33 -29.21
C ALA A 97 40.37 6.73 -27.80
N LEU A 98 40.35 5.40 -27.68
CA LEU A 98 40.14 4.68 -26.43
C LEU A 98 41.46 4.10 -25.90
N PRO A 99 41.70 4.17 -24.58
CA PRO A 99 42.81 3.47 -23.96
C PRO A 99 42.71 1.95 -24.20
N PRO A 100 43.83 1.20 -24.31
CA PRO A 100 43.81 -0.25 -24.49
C PRO A 100 43.12 -1.02 -23.36
N SER A 101 43.01 -0.41 -22.16
CA SER A 101 42.31 -0.98 -21.01
C SER A 101 40.78 -0.87 -21.10
N PHE A 102 40.24 -0.07 -22.04
CA PHE A 102 38.81 0.13 -22.16
C PHE A 102 38.15 -0.96 -23.03
N SER A 103 37.26 -1.74 -22.44
CA SER A 103 36.55 -2.82 -23.14
C SER A 103 35.20 -2.35 -23.68
N VAL A 104 35.15 -2.02 -24.97
CA VAL A 104 33.90 -1.72 -25.69
C VAL A 104 32.96 -2.93 -25.69
N ALA A 105 33.52 -4.14 -25.74
CA ALA A 105 32.76 -5.38 -25.73
C ALA A 105 32.03 -5.59 -24.39
N GLU A 106 32.65 -5.25 -23.25
CA GLU A 106 32.00 -5.30 -21.94
C GLU A 106 30.85 -4.31 -21.85
N LEU A 107 31.07 -3.05 -22.25
CA LEU A 107 30.00 -2.04 -22.28
C LEU A 107 28.77 -2.52 -23.07
N GLN A 108 28.98 -3.13 -24.24
CA GLN A 108 27.89 -3.65 -25.07
C GLN A 108 27.21 -4.86 -24.45
N ARG A 109 27.95 -5.76 -23.79
CA ARG A 109 27.39 -6.90 -23.05
C ARG A 109 26.53 -6.44 -21.88
N ASP A 110 27.01 -5.46 -21.13
CA ASP A 110 26.29 -4.91 -19.97
C ASP A 110 24.99 -4.24 -20.41
N LEU A 111 25.02 -3.45 -21.49
CA LEU A 111 23.81 -2.84 -22.04
C LEU A 111 22.81 -3.89 -22.52
N ALA A 112 23.27 -4.96 -23.17
CA ALA A 112 22.40 -6.05 -23.61
C ALA A 112 21.78 -6.81 -22.42
N ALA A 113 22.54 -7.07 -21.36
CA ALA A 113 22.05 -7.68 -20.13
C ALA A 113 21.01 -6.78 -19.44
N PHE A 114 21.29 -5.48 -19.35
CA PHE A 114 20.36 -4.48 -18.83
C PHE A 114 19.03 -4.49 -19.60
N ASP A 115 19.07 -4.49 -20.93
CA ASP A 115 17.88 -4.52 -21.79
C ASP A 115 17.08 -5.82 -21.66
N ALA A 116 17.77 -6.95 -21.47
CA ALA A 116 17.11 -8.23 -21.24
C ALA A 116 16.34 -8.24 -19.91
N LEU A 117 16.95 -7.72 -18.84
CA LEU A 117 16.46 -7.79 -17.47
C LEU A 117 15.35 -6.77 -17.18
N ARG A 118 15.50 -5.53 -17.65
CA ARG A 118 14.59 -4.41 -17.38
C ARG A 118 13.09 -4.73 -17.56
N PRO A 119 12.61 -5.31 -18.68
CA PRO A 119 11.19 -5.64 -18.83
C PRO A 119 10.69 -6.70 -17.84
N ARG A 120 11.56 -7.60 -17.33
CA ARG A 120 11.18 -8.58 -16.30
C ARG A 120 11.01 -7.91 -14.95
N VAL A 121 11.96 -7.04 -14.58
CA VAL A 121 11.87 -6.22 -13.36
C VAL A 121 10.59 -5.38 -13.37
N HIS A 122 10.23 -4.79 -14.51
CA HIS A 122 8.97 -4.04 -14.63
C HIS A 122 7.72 -4.92 -14.40
N ARG A 123 7.71 -6.16 -14.90
CA ARG A 123 6.60 -7.10 -14.66
C ARG A 123 6.49 -7.50 -13.19
N LEU A 124 7.62 -7.76 -12.52
CA LEU A 124 7.67 -8.06 -11.09
C LEU A 124 7.17 -6.87 -10.26
N ALA A 125 7.63 -5.66 -10.57
CA ALA A 125 7.20 -4.45 -9.89
C ALA A 125 5.68 -4.24 -9.99
N LYS A 126 5.08 -4.49 -11.16
CA LYS A 126 3.63 -4.41 -11.35
C LYS A 126 2.85 -5.48 -10.56
N ALA A 127 3.39 -6.67 -10.42
CA ALA A 127 2.77 -7.72 -9.61
C ALA A 127 2.83 -7.38 -8.11
N LEU A 128 3.96 -6.82 -7.67
CA LEU A 128 4.15 -6.33 -6.31
C LEU A 128 3.19 -5.17 -5.99
N GLU A 129 3.07 -4.18 -6.89
CA GLU A 129 2.16 -3.04 -6.74
C GLU A 129 0.72 -3.49 -6.51
N LYS A 130 0.20 -4.40 -7.35
CA LYS A 130 -1.15 -4.97 -7.17
C LYS A 130 -1.34 -5.66 -5.81
N SER A 131 -0.30 -6.36 -5.36
CA SER A 131 -0.33 -7.06 -4.07
C SER A 131 -0.35 -6.06 -2.92
N GLN A 132 0.44 -4.99 -3.00
CA GLN A 132 0.47 -3.89 -2.02
C GLN A 132 -0.86 -3.10 -1.99
N ASP A 133 -1.45 -2.83 -3.15
CA ASP A 133 -2.76 -2.17 -3.25
C ASP A 133 -3.85 -3.02 -2.58
N THR A 134 -3.83 -4.34 -2.81
CA THR A 134 -4.77 -5.28 -2.21
C THR A 134 -4.61 -5.35 -0.69
N LEU A 135 -3.36 -5.43 -0.19
CA LEU A 135 -3.08 -5.39 1.26
C LEU A 135 -3.54 -4.08 1.89
N THR A 136 -3.35 -2.95 1.20
CA THR A 136 -3.79 -1.63 1.69
C THR A 136 -5.31 -1.57 1.80
N ALA A 137 -6.03 -2.04 0.79
CA ALA A 137 -7.48 -2.05 0.80
C ALA A 137 -8.05 -3.00 1.87
N LEU A 138 -7.53 -4.23 1.97
CA LEU A 138 -7.91 -5.19 3.03
C LEU A 138 -7.63 -4.61 4.42
N GLY A 139 -6.47 -3.97 4.61
CA GLY A 139 -6.14 -3.30 5.86
C GLY A 139 -7.11 -2.17 6.20
N SER A 140 -7.56 -1.40 5.20
CA SER A 140 -8.58 -0.37 5.37
C SER A 140 -9.91 -0.95 5.84
N ASP A 141 -10.33 -2.07 5.26
CA ASP A 141 -11.59 -2.73 5.59
C ASP A 141 -11.54 -3.32 7.00
N VAL A 142 -10.44 -4.02 7.35
CA VAL A 142 -10.21 -4.53 8.71
C VAL A 142 -10.22 -3.39 9.73
N TYR A 143 -9.57 -2.26 9.43
CA TYR A 143 -9.53 -1.11 10.34
C TYR A 143 -10.91 -0.47 10.53
N ALA A 144 -11.67 -0.28 9.45
CA ALA A 144 -13.02 0.26 9.52
C ALA A 144 -13.95 -0.65 10.34
N GLY A 145 -13.92 -1.95 10.07
CA GLY A 145 -14.70 -2.94 10.82
C GLY A 145 -14.34 -2.98 12.30
N ALA A 146 -13.04 -2.95 12.63
CA ALA A 146 -12.59 -2.90 14.01
C ALA A 146 -13.07 -1.63 14.75
N ARG A 147 -13.03 -0.47 14.09
CA ARG A 147 -13.49 0.80 14.66
C ARG A 147 -15.01 0.82 14.89
N ASP A 148 -15.77 0.30 13.94
CA ASP A 148 -17.22 0.21 14.05
C ASP A 148 -17.61 -0.74 15.19
N GLY A 149 -16.95 -1.91 15.28
CA GLY A 149 -17.10 -2.86 16.38
C GLY A 149 -16.78 -2.25 17.75
N TYR A 150 -15.65 -1.53 17.87
CA TYR A 150 -15.29 -0.80 19.10
C TYR A 150 -16.36 0.23 19.50
N THR A 151 -16.88 0.98 18.52
CA THR A 151 -17.93 1.99 18.75
C THR A 151 -19.22 1.34 19.25
N LEU A 152 -19.61 0.21 18.67
CA LEU A 152 -20.77 -0.57 19.08
C LEU A 152 -20.60 -1.13 20.50
N MET A 153 -19.46 -1.76 20.81
CA MET A 153 -19.17 -2.27 22.15
C MET A 153 -19.23 -1.15 23.21
N LYS A 154 -18.68 0.03 22.88
CA LYS A 154 -18.77 1.22 23.73
C LYS A 154 -20.20 1.69 23.95
N ALA A 155 -21.06 1.63 22.94
CA ALA A 155 -22.46 2.01 23.04
C ALA A 155 -23.29 1.01 23.88
N HIS A 156 -22.92 -0.28 23.86
CA HIS A 156 -23.62 -1.35 24.57
C HIS A 156 -23.13 -1.61 26.00
N GLY A 157 -22.04 -0.96 26.43
CA GLY A 157 -21.57 -1.05 27.82
C GLY A 157 -20.75 -2.29 28.16
N GLU A 158 -20.25 -3.02 27.16
CA GLU A 158 -19.36 -4.17 27.33
C GLU A 158 -17.97 -3.73 27.79
N SER A 159 -17.65 -3.86 29.09
CA SER A 159 -16.47 -3.24 29.70
C SER A 159 -15.19 -4.07 29.57
N ASP A 160 -15.25 -5.37 29.82
CA ASP A 160 -14.06 -6.25 29.82
C ASP A 160 -13.36 -6.31 28.46
N GLY A 161 -14.13 -6.38 27.37
CA GLY A 161 -13.57 -6.39 26.00
C GLY A 161 -13.03 -5.03 25.55
N LEU A 162 -13.58 -3.93 26.04
CA LEU A 162 -13.12 -2.58 25.70
C LEU A 162 -11.78 -2.24 26.33
N ASP A 163 -11.51 -2.71 27.54
CA ASP A 163 -10.25 -2.43 28.23
C ASP A 163 -9.08 -3.17 27.59
N LEU A 164 -9.30 -4.40 27.11
CA LEU A 164 -8.34 -5.12 26.28
C LEU A 164 -8.03 -4.37 24.96
N LEU A 165 -9.06 -3.90 24.26
CA LEU A 165 -8.87 -3.14 23.02
C LEU A 165 -8.15 -1.81 23.27
N ARG A 166 -8.46 -1.09 24.36
CA ARG A 166 -7.75 0.13 24.75
C ARG A 166 -6.28 -0.13 25.08
N ALA A 167 -5.99 -1.19 25.81
CA ALA A 167 -4.61 -1.57 26.13
C ALA A 167 -3.80 -1.94 24.88
N SER A 168 -4.46 -2.40 23.81
CA SER A 168 -3.83 -2.72 22.53
C SER A 168 -3.57 -1.50 21.64
N LEU A 169 -4.20 -0.35 21.92
CA LEU A 169 -4.01 0.86 21.12
C LEU A 169 -2.66 1.50 21.46
N PRO A 170 -1.80 1.73 20.45
CA PRO A 170 -0.58 2.49 20.67
C PRO A 170 -0.93 3.95 20.98
N ASP A 171 -0.14 4.59 21.86
CA ASP A 171 -0.25 6.02 22.23
C ASP A 171 -0.21 6.96 21.00
N ARG A 172 0.28 6.45 19.87
CA ARG A 172 0.26 7.11 18.57
C ARG A 172 -0.03 6.07 17.48
N SER A 173 -1.03 6.33 16.64
CA SER A 173 -1.36 5.45 15.51
C SER A 173 -0.16 5.29 14.58
N PRO A 174 0.43 4.10 14.43
CA PRO A 174 1.46 3.86 13.44
C PRO A 174 0.82 3.95 12.06
N ARG A 175 1.46 4.66 11.13
CA ARG A 175 1.19 4.45 9.71
C ARG A 175 1.75 3.07 9.40
N LEU A 176 0.95 2.17 8.84
CA LEU A 176 1.49 0.92 8.27
C LEU A 176 2.51 1.34 7.21
N ARG A 177 3.79 1.29 7.57
CA ARG A 177 4.88 1.28 6.61
C ARG A 177 5.12 -0.19 6.35
N LEU A 178 4.48 -0.74 5.31
CA LEU A 178 5.27 -1.67 4.52
C LEU A 178 6.43 -0.81 4.03
N ASP A 179 7.66 -1.11 4.45
CA ASP A 179 8.81 -0.45 3.88
C ASP A 179 8.74 -0.70 2.38
N LYS A 180 8.20 0.28 1.66
CA LYS A 180 8.38 0.37 0.23
C LYS A 180 9.89 0.44 0.11
N PRO A 181 10.57 -0.49 -0.60
CA PRO A 181 11.99 -0.33 -0.84
C PRO A 181 12.16 1.10 -1.36
N ASP A 182 12.98 1.87 -0.65
CA ASP A 182 13.02 3.32 -0.80
C ASP A 182 13.08 3.65 -2.29
N PRO A 183 12.14 4.44 -2.84
CA PRO A 183 12.35 5.01 -4.16
C PRO A 183 13.41 6.09 -3.99
N ALA A 184 14.67 5.66 -3.98
CA ALA A 184 15.89 6.46 -4.10
C ALA A 184 15.94 7.76 -3.25
N ALA A 185 16.69 7.71 -2.16
CA ALA A 185 17.52 8.84 -1.73
C ALA A 185 18.97 8.57 -2.17
#